data_AF-A0ABD3VV05-F1
#
_entry.id   AF-A0ABD3VV05-F1
#
_cell.length_a   1.000
_cell.length_b   1.000
_cell.length_c   1.000
_cell.angle_alpha   90.00
_cell.angle_beta   90.00
_cell.angle_gamma   90.00
#
_symmetry.space_group_name_H-M   'P 1'
#
loop_
_entity.id
_entity.type
_entity.pdbx_description
1 polymer ?
#
loop_
_entity_poly.entity_id
_entity_poly.type
_entity_poly.pdbx_seq_one_letter_code
_entity_poly.pdbx_strand_id
1 'polypeptide(L)'
;MNEFNTHLQIYIHEHTLIIFLIYVSLAGLFLVAYYLLVVLICIPVCYVQLKLGAFYKRGIVGIFSFLVPILKGVAVSLLLITFIRCLLHGVELSYCLYFTFASLAYPFIWSASNHGNHSFRFEKVYHSPSDEYFHDKFLQKTDHIGEGGVLLWYAALCLLATWTIIYIVTVRGTSFFGKIVYGLTPLTLLLLGIVLTYGYAAIPGASGAFNRLIGNPGQHRASFKAHDEKMNIQDMVESKLGSPRPWVDALHLHINSVGLWSGILPTLGAQLYHRKYIINAAWILQLLVYSILPHVAMFALAPYIDPRDSGGFIAAANGIKPGLSFLFTAIPASFDRLELSPFIAFCLYLCIFLFGLLHQALHLLTIMDNLFPATPKFLMTYFKRRECIVAVFCFTAFLLSLPFAAQSGIHLYAVVNDYVDRLLFTLVIISTVPFITGYIKQELLYLPIERACMSLWYGLSSLITAVLLVYYFAVYVYPRPVVGYDERWAEKLGWFIAAGPVILGLFLGAAHAVHSNKGTVKQRFMQSLRTDSFPASDPSQEYTSGDTADTGLQIAAKSPSNEHVIPEPLHKTETEVFIRPLDNSDMAKV
;
A
#
# COMPACT_ATOMS: atom_id res chain seq x y z
N MET A 1 -30.05 30.42 -2.66
CA MET A 1 -29.27 30.33 -1.41
C MET A 1 -29.18 28.91 -0.83
N ASN A 2 -29.90 27.91 -1.37
CA ASN A 2 -29.83 26.49 -0.97
C ASN A 2 -29.11 25.57 -1.99
N GLU A 3 -28.46 26.11 -3.02
CA GLU A 3 -27.71 25.33 -4.03
C GLU A 3 -26.19 25.54 -3.96
N PHE A 4 -25.70 26.38 -3.03
CA PHE A 4 -24.29 26.78 -2.96
C PHE A 4 -23.42 25.86 -2.07
N ASN A 5 -24.03 25.00 -1.24
CA ASN A 5 -23.32 24.13 -0.29
C ASN A 5 -23.01 22.71 -0.83
N THR A 6 -23.26 22.45 -2.11
CA THR A 6 -23.05 21.14 -2.74
C THR A 6 -21.73 21.02 -3.52
N HIS A 7 -20.87 22.03 -3.44
CA HIS A 7 -19.72 22.19 -4.36
C HIS A 7 -18.33 21.87 -3.81
N LEU A 8 -18.18 21.44 -2.56
CA LEU A 8 -16.89 21.00 -2.03
C LEU A 8 -17.07 19.69 -1.28
N GLN A 9 -16.47 18.60 -1.76
CA GLN A 9 -15.85 17.55 -0.92
C GLN A 9 -15.43 16.34 -1.77
N ILE A 10 -14.12 16.21 -1.97
CA ILE A 10 -13.47 15.17 -2.75
C ILE A 10 -12.52 14.37 -1.85
N TYR A 11 -12.91 13.11 -1.68
CA TYR A 11 -12.18 11.84 -1.54
C TYR A 11 -10.66 11.86 -1.36
N ILE A 12 -10.20 11.42 -0.18
CA ILE A 12 -8.81 10.99 0.08
C ILE A 12 -8.75 9.86 1.12
N HIS A 13 -7.86 8.94 0.82
CA HIS A 13 -7.26 7.79 1.52
C HIS A 13 -7.36 7.61 3.05
N GLU A 14 -7.61 6.35 3.48
CA GLU A 14 -7.16 5.69 4.73
C GLU A 14 -7.44 4.17 4.66
N HIS A 15 -6.49 3.23 4.67
CA HIS A 15 -6.85 1.83 4.33
C HIS A 15 -7.68 1.04 5.33
N THR A 16 -7.34 1.15 6.60
CA THR A 16 -8.09 0.48 7.67
C THR A 16 -9.44 1.19 7.91
N LEU A 17 -9.46 2.49 7.64
CA LEU A 17 -10.59 3.35 7.93
C LEU A 17 -11.53 3.48 6.72
N ILE A 18 -11.06 3.31 5.48
CA ILE A 18 -11.86 3.11 4.25
C ILE A 18 -12.62 1.79 4.36
N ILE A 19 -12.01 0.73 4.88
CA ILE A 19 -12.73 -0.53 5.17
C ILE A 19 -13.87 -0.24 6.12
N PHE A 20 -13.59 0.45 7.23
CA PHE A 20 -14.59 0.86 8.19
C PHE A 20 -15.69 1.75 7.58
N LEU A 21 -15.34 2.80 6.85
CA LEU A 21 -16.25 3.79 6.26
C LEU A 21 -17.10 3.23 5.12
N ILE A 22 -16.51 2.41 4.25
CA ILE A 22 -17.26 1.75 3.18
C ILE A 22 -18.22 0.72 3.80
N TYR A 23 -17.74 -0.06 4.77
CA TYR A 23 -18.53 -1.08 5.46
C TYR A 23 -19.73 -0.48 6.20
N VAL A 24 -19.54 0.68 6.81
CA VAL A 24 -20.57 1.53 7.40
C VAL A 24 -21.59 2.03 6.37
N SER A 25 -21.13 2.49 5.21
CA SER A 25 -22.01 3.03 4.14
C SER A 25 -22.79 1.95 3.37
N LEU A 26 -22.26 0.73 3.31
CA LEU A 26 -22.78 -0.38 2.51
C LEU A 26 -23.32 -1.56 3.32
N ALA A 27 -23.27 -1.51 4.66
CA ALA A 27 -23.88 -2.47 5.59
C ALA A 27 -23.52 -3.93 5.27
N GLY A 28 -22.35 -4.42 5.66
CA GLY A 28 -21.95 -5.85 5.56
C GLY A 28 -21.81 -6.43 4.13
N LEU A 29 -22.59 -5.98 3.15
CA LEU A 29 -22.61 -6.41 1.75
C LEU A 29 -21.32 -6.03 1.01
N PHE A 30 -20.63 -4.97 1.45
CA PHE A 30 -19.30 -4.64 0.94
C PHE A 30 -18.28 -5.76 1.20
N LEU A 31 -18.44 -6.55 2.28
CA LEU A 31 -17.56 -7.70 2.53
C LEU A 31 -17.58 -8.69 1.37
N VAL A 32 -18.74 -8.89 0.76
CA VAL A 32 -18.88 -9.80 -0.37
C VAL A 32 -17.99 -9.33 -1.52
N ALA A 33 -18.09 -8.06 -1.91
CA ALA A 33 -17.21 -7.48 -2.93
C ALA A 33 -15.73 -7.52 -2.50
N TYR A 34 -15.43 -7.20 -1.23
CA TYR A 34 -14.07 -7.24 -0.68
C TYR A 34 -13.45 -8.62 -0.80
N TYR A 35 -14.07 -9.66 -0.24
CA TYR A 35 -13.55 -11.03 -0.25
C TYR A 35 -13.53 -11.65 -1.66
N LEU A 36 -14.53 -11.34 -2.49
CA LEU A 36 -14.51 -11.78 -3.89
C LEU A 36 -13.33 -11.18 -4.65
N LEU A 37 -13.02 -9.89 -4.48
CA LEU A 37 -11.84 -9.29 -5.11
C LEU A 37 -10.52 -9.76 -4.47
N VAL A 38 -10.52 -10.17 -3.20
CA VAL A 38 -9.36 -10.89 -2.62
C VAL A 38 -9.09 -12.14 -3.47
N VAL A 39 -10.08 -13.02 -3.62
CA VAL A 39 -9.96 -14.30 -4.34
C VAL A 39 -9.68 -14.09 -5.83
N LEU A 40 -10.43 -13.22 -6.49
CA LEU A 40 -10.37 -13.03 -7.94
C LEU A 40 -9.15 -12.23 -8.39
N ILE A 41 -8.70 -11.25 -7.59
CA ILE A 41 -7.63 -10.33 -7.99
C ILE A 41 -6.39 -10.48 -7.13
N CYS A 42 -6.51 -10.30 -5.82
CA CYS A 42 -5.35 -10.20 -4.93
C CYS A 42 -4.54 -11.49 -4.90
N ILE A 43 -5.19 -12.66 -4.85
CA ILE A 43 -4.50 -13.95 -4.81
C ILE A 43 -3.58 -14.16 -6.02
N PRO A 44 -4.10 -14.18 -7.25
CA PRO A 44 -3.27 -14.46 -8.42
C PRO A 44 -2.20 -13.38 -8.65
N VAL A 45 -2.51 -12.11 -8.37
CA VAL A 45 -1.54 -11.00 -8.52
C VAL A 45 -0.40 -11.12 -7.52
N CYS A 46 -0.70 -11.38 -6.24
CA CYS A 46 0.31 -11.56 -5.20
C CYS A 46 1.23 -12.74 -5.51
N TYR A 47 0.64 -13.88 -5.91
CA TYR A 47 1.39 -15.07 -6.28
C TYR A 47 2.41 -14.79 -7.38
N VAL A 48 1.95 -14.17 -8.49
CA VAL A 48 2.79 -13.89 -9.66
C VAL A 48 3.89 -12.90 -9.30
N GLN A 49 3.59 -11.81 -8.60
CA GLN A 49 4.58 -10.78 -8.26
C GLN A 49 5.66 -11.31 -7.30
N LEU A 50 5.29 -12.08 -6.26
CA LEU A 50 6.24 -12.68 -5.33
C LEU A 50 7.16 -13.69 -6.03
N LYS A 51 6.60 -14.58 -6.86
CA LYS A 51 7.40 -15.59 -7.57
C LYS A 51 8.33 -14.98 -8.62
N LEU A 52 7.88 -13.97 -9.37
CA LEU A 52 8.73 -13.24 -10.29
C LEU A 52 9.88 -12.54 -9.55
N GLY A 53 9.58 -11.89 -8.42
CA GLY A 53 10.60 -11.32 -7.54
C GLY A 53 11.66 -12.33 -7.11
N ALA A 54 11.22 -13.48 -6.61
CA ALA A 54 12.10 -14.54 -6.14
C ALA A 54 12.97 -15.14 -7.24
N PHE A 55 12.41 -15.34 -8.43
CA PHE A 55 13.14 -15.92 -9.54
C PHE A 55 14.20 -14.98 -10.11
N TYR A 56 13.82 -13.74 -10.41
CA TYR A 56 14.74 -12.76 -10.98
C TYR A 56 15.72 -12.20 -9.95
N LYS A 57 15.47 -12.44 -8.64
CA LYS A 57 16.28 -11.95 -7.51
C LYS A 57 16.54 -10.43 -7.59
N ARG A 58 15.55 -9.69 -8.09
CA ARG A 58 15.61 -8.24 -8.31
C ARG A 58 14.26 -7.60 -8.00
N GLY A 59 14.30 -6.31 -7.67
CA GLY A 59 13.10 -5.47 -7.56
C GLY A 59 12.44 -5.19 -8.91
N ILE A 60 11.33 -4.45 -8.87
CA ILE A 60 10.45 -4.22 -10.01
C ILE A 60 11.16 -3.62 -11.24
N VAL A 61 12.11 -2.69 -11.06
CA VAL A 61 12.86 -2.09 -12.17
C VAL A 61 13.76 -3.11 -12.85
N GLY A 62 14.38 -4.00 -12.06
CA GLY A 62 15.23 -5.06 -12.59
C GLY A 62 14.42 -6.09 -13.38
N ILE A 63 13.25 -6.48 -12.87
CA ILE A 63 12.33 -7.41 -13.55
C ILE A 63 11.88 -6.83 -14.89
N PHE A 64 11.42 -5.57 -14.91
CA PHE A 64 10.92 -4.94 -16.14
C PHE A 64 12.04 -4.76 -17.16
N SER A 65 13.26 -4.45 -16.71
CA SER A 65 14.43 -4.34 -17.58
C SER A 65 14.78 -5.64 -18.30
N PHE A 66 14.48 -6.81 -17.73
CA PHE A 66 14.70 -8.11 -18.38
C PHE A 66 13.51 -8.54 -19.23
N LEU A 67 12.29 -8.35 -18.71
CA LEU A 67 11.08 -8.83 -19.37
C LEU A 67 10.72 -8.03 -20.62
N VAL A 68 10.61 -6.71 -20.44
CA VAL A 68 10.21 -5.78 -21.49
C VAL A 68 11.01 -4.48 -21.28
N PRO A 69 12.27 -4.41 -21.79
CA PRO A 69 13.17 -3.29 -21.54
C PRO A 69 12.56 -1.92 -21.84
N ILE A 70 11.74 -1.80 -22.89
CA ILE A 70 11.04 -0.55 -23.24
C ILE A 70 10.06 -0.08 -22.15
N LEU A 71 9.48 -1.00 -21.38
CA LEU A 71 8.57 -0.70 -20.27
C LEU A 71 9.30 -0.50 -18.94
N LYS A 72 10.63 -0.56 -18.89
CA LYS A 72 11.43 -0.24 -17.69
C LYS A 72 11.04 1.12 -17.09
N GLY A 73 10.66 2.08 -17.93
CA GLY A 73 10.20 3.40 -17.51
C GLY A 73 8.92 3.40 -16.69
N VAL A 74 8.05 2.40 -16.88
CA VAL A 74 6.83 2.21 -16.08
C VAL A 74 7.19 1.88 -14.64
N ALA A 75 8.17 0.99 -14.44
CA ALA A 75 8.64 0.63 -13.10
C ALA A 75 9.29 1.83 -12.39
N VAL A 76 10.04 2.67 -13.11
CA VAL A 76 10.59 3.92 -12.56
C VAL A 76 9.47 4.89 -12.19
N SER A 77 8.45 5.04 -13.04
CA SER A 77 7.28 5.89 -12.77
C SER A 77 6.52 5.43 -11.52
N LEU A 78 6.31 4.12 -11.36
CA LEU A 78 5.67 3.52 -10.19
C LEU A 78 6.45 3.83 -8.90
N LEU A 79 7.78 3.76 -8.92
CA LEU A 79 8.61 4.10 -7.77
C LEU A 79 8.57 5.60 -7.45
N LEU A 80 8.54 6.46 -8.46
CA LEU A 80 8.42 7.92 -8.26
C LEU A 80 7.06 8.30 -7.68
N ILE A 81 5.97 7.70 -8.15
CA ILE A 81 4.64 7.88 -7.56
C ILE A 81 4.63 7.36 -6.11
N THR A 82 5.21 6.18 -5.88
CA THR A 82 5.34 5.62 -4.53
C THR A 82 6.13 6.55 -3.61
N PHE A 83 7.15 7.25 -4.14
CA PHE A 83 7.88 8.27 -3.40
C PHE A 83 7.01 9.47 -3.03
N ILE A 84 6.22 10.02 -3.96
CA ILE A 84 5.29 11.11 -3.65
C ILE A 84 4.31 10.69 -2.56
N ARG A 85 3.78 9.46 -2.63
CA ARG A 85 2.91 8.91 -1.59
C ARG A 85 3.61 8.75 -0.24
N CYS A 86 4.90 8.39 -0.24
CA CYS A 86 5.69 8.40 0.99
C CYS A 86 5.78 9.79 1.61
N LEU A 87 5.85 10.86 0.81
CA LEU A 87 5.84 12.24 1.34
C LEU A 87 4.51 12.54 2.04
N LEU A 88 3.39 12.23 1.37
CA LEU A 88 2.03 12.43 1.91
C LEU A 88 1.80 11.61 3.19
N HIS A 89 2.05 10.31 3.17
CA HIS A 89 1.91 9.45 4.35
C HIS A 89 2.85 9.85 5.49
N GLY A 90 4.01 10.44 5.19
CA GLY A 90 4.91 10.99 6.22
C GLY A 90 4.27 12.11 7.03
N VAL A 91 3.45 12.94 6.38
CA VAL A 91 2.67 14.02 7.01
C VAL A 91 1.55 13.43 7.87
N GLU A 92 0.80 12.45 7.36
CA GLU A 92 -0.26 11.79 8.12
C GLU A 92 0.27 11.11 9.39
N LEU A 93 1.41 10.41 9.27
CA LEU A 93 2.09 9.80 10.40
C LEU A 93 2.55 10.84 11.42
N SER A 94 2.94 12.04 10.98
CA SER A 94 3.30 13.14 11.89
C SER A 94 2.09 13.63 12.69
N TYR A 95 0.90 13.66 12.09
CA TYR A 95 -0.33 14.00 12.78
C TYR A 95 -0.71 12.91 13.79
N CYS A 96 -0.62 11.64 13.40
CA CYS A 96 -0.81 10.51 14.32
C CYS A 96 0.15 10.57 15.51
N LEU A 97 1.42 10.90 15.27
CA LEU A 97 2.43 11.05 16.32
C LEU A 97 2.08 12.19 17.28
N TYR A 98 1.65 13.34 16.76
CA TYR A 98 1.18 14.45 17.57
C TYR A 98 -0.02 14.07 18.44
N PHE A 99 -1.07 13.48 17.83
CA PHE A 99 -2.28 13.07 18.54
C PHE A 99 -2.03 11.95 19.55
N THR A 100 -1.03 11.10 19.33
CA THR A 100 -0.58 10.10 20.32
C THR A 100 -0.20 10.79 21.63
N PHE A 101 0.68 11.78 21.59
CA PHE A 101 1.11 12.48 22.81
C PHE A 101 0.06 13.47 23.33
N ALA A 102 -0.69 14.13 22.44
CA ALA A 102 -1.79 15.02 22.84
C ALA A 102 -2.89 14.29 23.62
N SER A 103 -3.10 13.00 23.34
CA SER A 103 -4.08 12.15 24.03
C SER A 103 -3.78 11.90 25.51
N LEU A 104 -2.57 12.20 25.99
CA LEU A 104 -2.20 12.06 27.41
C LEU A 104 -2.68 13.22 28.28
N ALA A 105 -3.13 14.32 27.68
CA ALA A 105 -3.66 15.47 28.43
C ALA A 105 -5.07 15.18 28.99
N TYR A 106 -5.33 15.65 30.21
CA TYR A 106 -6.66 15.61 30.84
C TYR A 106 -7.01 16.99 31.44
N PRO A 107 -8.13 17.63 31.03
CA PRO A 107 -9.04 17.23 29.95
C PRO A 107 -8.34 17.22 28.57
N PHE A 108 -8.91 16.50 27.60
CA PHE A 108 -8.33 16.41 26.26
C PHE A 108 -8.14 17.79 25.64
N ILE A 109 -7.09 17.98 24.83
CA ILE A 109 -6.76 19.31 24.27
C ILE A 109 -7.88 19.83 23.34
N TRP A 110 -8.60 18.92 22.70
CA TRP A 110 -9.77 19.18 21.87
C TRP A 110 -11.11 19.17 22.63
N SER A 111 -11.09 19.14 23.97
CA SER A 111 -12.30 19.13 24.80
C SER A 111 -12.99 20.49 24.80
N ALA A 112 -14.33 20.50 24.77
CA ALA A 112 -15.14 21.71 24.92
C ALA A 112 -14.79 22.50 26.20
N SER A 113 -14.38 21.80 27.26
CA SER A 113 -13.99 22.38 28.55
C SER A 113 -12.83 23.38 28.45
N ASN A 114 -11.94 23.20 27.46
CA ASN A 114 -10.79 24.07 27.23
C ASN A 114 -11.11 25.32 26.39
N HIS A 115 -12.32 25.43 25.84
CA HIS A 115 -12.71 26.48 24.88
C HIS A 115 -13.65 27.55 25.48
N GLY A 116 -13.89 27.54 26.80
CA GLY A 116 -14.76 28.50 27.48
C GLY A 116 -16.25 28.22 27.27
N ASN A 117 -17.08 28.60 28.25
CA ASN A 117 -18.53 28.31 28.37
C ASN A 117 -19.42 28.87 27.23
N HIS A 118 -19.19 28.52 25.97
CA HIS A 118 -20.29 28.44 25.03
C HIS A 118 -20.97 27.11 25.27
N SER A 119 -22.23 27.14 25.69
CA SER A 119 -23.07 25.96 25.79
C SER A 119 -23.23 25.36 24.39
N PHE A 120 -22.28 24.51 23.98
CA PHE A 120 -22.30 23.81 22.71
C PHE A 120 -23.49 22.85 22.72
N ARG A 121 -24.59 23.27 22.12
CA ARG A 121 -25.70 22.37 21.81
C ARG A 121 -25.21 21.47 20.67
N PHE A 122 -24.94 20.20 20.99
CA PHE A 122 -24.49 19.13 20.09
C PHE A 122 -25.54 18.77 19.01
N GLU A 123 -25.94 19.72 18.17
CA GLU A 123 -27.04 19.54 17.22
C GLU A 123 -26.54 19.24 15.79
N LYS A 124 -25.30 19.58 15.43
CA LYS A 124 -24.68 19.27 14.12
C LYS A 124 -23.16 19.09 14.22
N VAL A 125 -22.62 18.06 13.56
CA VAL A 125 -21.18 17.71 13.48
C VAL A 125 -20.33 18.75 12.76
N TYR A 126 -20.93 19.66 11.97
CA TYR A 126 -20.22 20.76 11.32
C TYR A 126 -19.64 21.82 12.29
N HIS A 127 -19.73 21.58 13.61
CA HIS A 127 -19.16 22.38 14.68
C HIS A 127 -18.90 21.52 15.93
N SER A 128 -18.19 20.39 15.83
CA SER A 128 -17.71 19.71 17.04
C SER A 128 -16.45 20.41 17.59
N PRO A 129 -16.23 20.43 18.92
CA PRO A 129 -15.02 21.01 19.51
C PRO A 129 -13.72 20.43 18.94
N SER A 130 -13.74 19.15 18.56
CA SER A 130 -12.64 18.47 17.90
C SER A 130 -12.43 18.86 16.44
N ASP A 131 -13.50 19.17 15.70
CA ASP A 131 -13.43 19.66 14.33
C ASP A 131 -12.83 21.06 14.28
N GLU A 132 -13.31 21.95 15.15
CA GLU A 132 -12.74 23.28 15.37
C GLU A 132 -11.27 23.19 15.83
N TYR A 133 -10.97 22.30 16.77
CA TYR A 133 -9.59 22.09 17.21
C TYR A 133 -8.68 21.65 16.06
N PHE A 134 -9.11 20.68 15.24
CA PHE A 134 -8.29 20.16 14.16
C PHE A 134 -8.08 21.20 13.05
N HIS A 135 -9.14 21.87 12.60
CA HIS A 135 -9.06 22.81 11.48
C HIS A 135 -8.50 24.18 11.88
N ASP A 136 -8.96 24.74 12.99
CA ASP A 136 -8.67 26.14 13.34
C ASP A 136 -7.45 26.26 14.28
N LYS A 137 -7.30 25.35 15.25
CA LYS A 137 -6.17 25.40 16.19
C LYS A 137 -4.96 24.60 15.74
N PHE A 138 -5.14 23.35 15.32
CA PHE A 138 -4.05 22.45 14.96
C PHE A 138 -3.54 22.72 13.54
N LEU A 139 -4.40 22.80 12.53
CA LEU A 139 -3.98 23.11 11.16
C LEU A 139 -3.86 24.62 10.92
N GLN A 140 -4.58 25.46 11.67
CA GLN A 140 -4.70 26.89 11.38
C GLN A 140 -4.99 27.13 9.89
N LYS A 141 -5.95 26.35 9.38
CA LYS A 141 -6.19 26.17 7.96
C LYS A 141 -6.59 27.51 7.31
N THR A 142 -6.01 27.81 6.14
CA THR A 142 -6.45 28.94 5.30
C THR A 142 -7.72 28.60 4.52
N ASP A 143 -8.50 29.61 4.14
CA ASP A 143 -9.72 29.38 3.34
C ASP A 143 -9.36 28.91 1.93
N HIS A 144 -8.27 29.45 1.38
CA HIS A 144 -7.82 29.20 0.01
C HIS A 144 -6.40 28.62 -0.06
N ILE A 145 -6.09 27.85 -1.11
CA ILE A 145 -4.73 27.33 -1.33
C ILE A 145 -3.76 28.45 -1.74
N GLY A 146 -4.29 29.52 -2.35
CA GLY A 146 -3.52 30.64 -2.91
C GLY A 146 -3.08 31.70 -1.91
N GLU A 147 -3.64 31.71 -0.70
CA GLU A 147 -3.29 32.70 0.33
C GLU A 147 -1.87 32.50 0.89
N GLY A 148 -1.28 31.32 0.65
CA GLY A 148 -0.04 30.95 1.30
C GLY A 148 -0.23 30.82 2.81
N GLY A 149 0.70 30.14 3.47
CA GLY A 149 0.60 29.88 4.89
C GLY A 149 1.95 29.96 5.56
N VAL A 150 1.94 30.22 6.87
CA VAL A 150 3.14 30.07 7.70
C VAL A 150 3.36 28.58 7.96
N LEU A 151 4.63 28.18 8.04
CA LEU A 151 5.00 26.82 8.43
C LEU A 151 4.65 26.58 9.90
N LEU A 152 3.84 25.57 10.18
CA LEU A 152 3.48 25.19 11.55
C LEU A 152 4.67 24.48 12.20
N TRP A 153 5.36 25.19 13.12
CA TRP A 153 6.61 24.70 13.71
C TRP A 153 6.43 23.36 14.46
N TYR A 154 5.29 23.16 15.13
CA TYR A 154 5.00 21.92 15.85
C TYR A 154 4.75 20.75 14.90
N ALA A 155 4.03 20.98 13.80
CA ALA A 155 3.81 19.96 12.77
C ALA A 155 5.13 19.61 12.06
N ALA A 156 5.98 20.61 11.78
CA ALA A 156 7.31 20.40 11.21
C ALA A 156 8.23 19.60 12.16
N LEU A 157 8.16 19.83 13.48
CA LEU A 157 8.92 19.06 14.47
C LEU A 157 8.42 17.61 14.55
N CYS A 158 7.10 17.38 14.59
CA CYS A 158 6.52 16.04 14.53
C CYS A 158 6.90 15.33 13.23
N LEU A 159 6.93 16.03 12.10
CA LEU A 159 7.33 15.50 10.79
C LEU A 159 8.82 15.11 10.78
N LEU A 160 9.69 15.93 11.37
CA LEU A 160 11.10 15.61 11.54
C LEU A 160 11.29 14.36 12.41
N ALA A 161 10.55 14.27 13.53
CA ALA A 161 10.57 13.11 14.41
C ALA A 161 10.11 11.84 13.66
N THR A 162 9.01 11.92 12.90
CA THR A 162 8.50 10.82 12.08
C THR A 162 9.54 10.33 11.05
N TRP A 163 10.15 11.23 10.27
CA TRP A 163 11.20 10.84 9.31
C TRP A 163 12.45 10.29 9.98
N THR A 164 12.78 10.76 11.19
CA THR A 164 13.87 10.22 12.00
C THR A 164 13.57 8.79 12.46
N ILE A 165 12.34 8.52 12.92
CA ILE A 165 11.90 7.17 13.32
C ILE A 165 11.91 6.24 12.09
N ILE A 166 11.40 6.69 10.95
CA ILE A 166 11.43 5.93 9.69
C ILE A 166 12.88 5.61 9.29
N TYR A 167 13.79 6.57 9.41
CA TYR A 167 15.22 6.35 9.16
C TYR A 167 15.79 5.27 10.08
N ILE A 168 15.57 5.36 11.40
CA ILE A 168 16.08 4.39 12.38
C ILE A 168 15.58 2.97 12.06
N VAL A 169 14.31 2.83 11.68
CA VAL A 169 13.70 1.53 11.37
C VAL A 169 14.20 0.92 10.05
N THR A 170 14.68 1.75 9.11
CA THR A 170 15.06 1.32 7.75
C THR A 170 16.57 1.38 7.45
N VAL A 171 17.37 2.01 8.30
CA VAL A 171 18.80 2.32 8.07
C VAL A 171 19.67 1.13 7.66
N ARG A 172 19.43 -0.06 8.25
CA ARG A 172 20.19 -1.30 7.98
C ARG A 172 19.52 -2.21 6.95
N GLY A 173 18.46 -1.74 6.28
CA GLY A 173 17.77 -2.46 5.22
C GLY A 173 16.82 -3.56 5.70
N THR A 174 16.37 -4.37 4.74
CA THR A 174 15.30 -5.37 4.89
C THR A 174 15.57 -6.42 5.96
N SER A 175 16.82 -6.89 6.10
CA SER A 175 17.17 -7.87 7.14
C SER A 175 17.01 -7.33 8.55
N PHE A 176 17.38 -6.06 8.78
CA PHE A 176 17.20 -5.41 10.08
C PHE A 176 15.74 -5.03 10.32
N PHE A 177 15.06 -4.51 9.30
CA PHE A 177 13.63 -4.25 9.36
C PHE A 177 12.84 -5.50 9.76
N GLY A 178 13.14 -6.66 9.15
CA GLY A 178 12.53 -7.94 9.52
C GLY A 178 12.71 -8.30 11.00
N LYS A 179 13.82 -7.93 11.63
CA LYS A 179 14.03 -8.11 13.08
C LYS A 179 13.15 -7.18 13.92
N ILE A 180 13.03 -5.92 13.51
CA ILE A 180 12.15 -4.94 14.17
C ILE A 180 10.69 -5.38 14.10
N VAL A 181 10.26 -5.90 12.94
CA VAL A 181 8.89 -6.37 12.70
C VAL A 181 8.47 -7.43 13.72
N TYR A 182 9.38 -8.31 14.17
CA TYR A 182 9.07 -9.32 15.21
C TYR A 182 8.68 -8.71 16.56
N GLY A 183 9.18 -7.51 16.90
CA GLY A 183 8.80 -6.81 18.13
C GLY A 183 7.63 -5.85 17.92
N LEU A 184 7.64 -5.09 16.81
CA LEU A 184 6.68 -4.02 16.57
C LEU A 184 5.29 -4.55 16.20
N THR A 185 5.21 -5.63 15.45
CA THR A 185 3.92 -6.24 15.05
C THR A 185 3.11 -6.74 16.24
N PRO A 186 3.63 -7.61 17.14
CA PRO A 186 2.86 -8.07 18.29
C PRO A 186 2.51 -6.93 19.25
N LEU A 187 3.39 -5.93 19.43
CA LEU A 187 3.06 -4.72 20.18
C LEU A 187 1.85 -4.01 19.60
N THR A 188 1.82 -3.82 18.28
CA THR A 188 0.71 -3.14 17.60
C THR A 188 -0.60 -3.95 17.74
N LEU A 189 -0.54 -5.27 17.59
CA LEU A 189 -1.70 -6.15 17.81
C LEU A 189 -2.18 -6.16 19.26
N LEU A 190 -1.27 -6.10 20.23
CA LEU A 190 -1.58 -6.01 21.65
C LEU A 190 -2.33 -4.71 21.97
N LEU A 191 -1.81 -3.57 21.48
CA LEU A 191 -2.48 -2.27 21.64
C LEU A 191 -3.88 -2.29 21.00
N LEU A 192 -4.01 -2.88 19.81
CA LEU A 192 -5.30 -3.06 19.16
C LEU A 192 -6.27 -3.90 20.00
N GLY A 193 -5.78 -4.98 20.62
CA GLY A 193 -6.57 -5.82 21.54
C GLY A 193 -7.01 -5.07 22.80
N ILE A 194 -6.16 -4.22 23.37
CA ILE A 194 -6.51 -3.37 24.53
C ILE A 194 -7.63 -2.39 24.14
N VAL A 195 -7.48 -1.70 23.02
CA VAL A 195 -8.48 -0.74 22.51
C VAL A 195 -9.81 -1.44 22.20
N LEU A 196 -9.77 -2.63 21.59
CA LEU A 196 -10.96 -3.41 21.29
C LEU A 196 -11.68 -3.87 22.55
N THR A 197 -10.97 -4.45 23.51
CA THR A 197 -11.57 -4.97 24.76
C THR A 197 -12.13 -3.85 25.62
N TYR A 198 -11.43 -2.72 25.73
CA TYR A 198 -11.94 -1.54 26.41
C TYR A 198 -13.15 -0.95 25.70
N GLY A 199 -13.09 -0.78 24.37
CA GLY A 199 -14.21 -0.25 23.58
C GLY A 199 -15.48 -1.10 23.74
N TYR A 200 -15.34 -2.43 23.80
CA TYR A 200 -16.46 -3.34 24.04
C TYR A 200 -17.02 -3.25 25.47
N ALA A 201 -16.15 -3.13 26.49
CA ALA A 201 -16.55 -3.17 27.89
C ALA A 201 -17.04 -1.82 28.44
N ALA A 202 -16.41 -0.71 28.03
CA ALA A 202 -16.62 0.61 28.62
C ALA A 202 -17.70 1.43 27.90
N ILE A 203 -17.93 1.20 26.60
CA ILE A 203 -18.81 2.07 25.81
C ILE A 203 -20.25 1.53 25.81
N PRO A 204 -21.22 2.25 26.42
CA PRO A 204 -22.61 1.83 26.41
C PRO A 204 -23.16 1.89 24.98
N GLY A 205 -23.68 0.76 24.49
CA GLY A 205 -24.17 0.64 23.12
C GLY A 205 -23.11 0.19 22.11
N ALA A 206 -21.92 -0.24 22.55
CA ALA A 206 -20.93 -0.89 21.69
C ALA A 206 -21.53 -2.07 20.91
N SER A 207 -22.35 -2.92 21.54
CA SER A 207 -23.09 -4.00 20.87
C SER A 207 -24.03 -3.49 19.76
N GLY A 208 -24.62 -2.31 19.94
CA GLY A 208 -25.40 -1.63 18.91
C GLY A 208 -24.54 -1.13 17.74
N ALA A 209 -23.35 -0.59 18.02
CA ALA A 209 -22.38 -0.24 16.97
C ALA A 209 -21.91 -1.48 16.18
N PHE A 210 -21.59 -2.58 16.88
CA PHE A 210 -21.26 -3.86 16.26
C PHE A 210 -22.41 -4.46 15.45
N ASN A 211 -23.64 -4.38 15.94
CA ASN A 211 -24.82 -4.89 15.23
C ASN A 211 -25.17 -4.04 13.99
N ARG A 212 -24.89 -2.73 14.01
CA ARG A 212 -24.99 -1.86 12.84
C ARG A 212 -23.93 -2.18 11.79
N LEU A 213 -22.73 -2.53 12.24
CA LEU A 213 -21.63 -2.98 11.40
C LEU A 213 -21.98 -4.31 10.73
N ILE A 214 -22.31 -5.34 11.51
CA ILE A 214 -22.54 -6.70 11.00
C ILE A 214 -23.87 -6.82 10.23
N GLY A 215 -24.74 -5.81 10.31
CA GLY A 215 -25.97 -5.75 9.56
C GLY A 215 -27.03 -6.67 10.15
N ASN A 216 -27.49 -6.38 11.37
CA ASN A 216 -28.74 -6.96 11.82
C ASN A 216 -29.89 -6.25 11.06
N PRO A 217 -30.66 -6.95 10.18
CA PRO A 217 -31.59 -6.31 9.22
C PRO A 217 -32.67 -5.43 9.88
N GLY A 218 -32.91 -5.60 11.19
CA GLY A 218 -33.93 -4.88 11.94
C GLY A 218 -33.64 -3.40 12.22
N GLN A 219 -32.39 -2.93 12.16
CA GLN A 219 -32.05 -1.53 12.52
C GLN A 219 -31.90 -0.58 11.34
N HIS A 220 -31.67 -1.07 10.11
CA HIS A 220 -31.86 -0.25 8.91
C HIS A 220 -33.32 0.15 8.67
N ARG A 221 -34.25 -0.52 9.36
CA ARG A 221 -35.68 -0.19 9.42
C ARG A 221 -35.97 1.22 9.98
N ALA A 222 -35.01 1.86 10.66
CA ALA A 222 -35.21 3.19 11.25
C ALA A 222 -34.74 4.36 10.34
N SER A 223 -33.69 4.18 9.54
CA SER A 223 -33.20 5.24 8.63
C SER A 223 -33.88 5.22 7.25
N PHE A 224 -34.56 4.13 6.90
CA PHE A 224 -35.41 4.02 5.69
C PHE A 224 -36.91 4.14 6.00
N LYS A 225 -37.28 4.72 7.15
CA LYS A 225 -38.68 5.06 7.43
C LYS A 225 -39.12 6.30 6.63
N ALA A 226 -39.32 6.12 5.32
CA ALA A 226 -40.17 7.02 4.52
C ALA A 226 -40.72 6.40 3.23
N HIS A 227 -40.13 5.33 2.67
CA HIS A 227 -40.72 4.63 1.53
C HIS A 227 -40.23 3.18 1.44
N ASP A 228 -41.18 2.27 1.31
CA ASP A 228 -41.08 0.81 1.15
C ASP A 228 -40.77 -0.07 2.37
N GLU A 229 -41.84 -0.67 2.88
CA GLU A 229 -41.90 -1.50 4.08
C GLU A 229 -41.63 -3.01 3.80
N LYS A 230 -41.19 -3.40 2.58
CA LYS A 230 -40.92 -4.81 2.22
C LYS A 230 -39.84 -4.97 1.14
N MET A 231 -38.61 -4.51 1.40
CA MET A 231 -37.48 -4.83 0.51
C MET A 231 -36.88 -6.19 0.90
N ASN A 232 -36.88 -7.17 -0.01
CA ASN A 232 -36.26 -8.47 0.24
C ASN A 232 -34.72 -8.37 0.22
N ILE A 233 -34.02 -9.32 0.85
CA ILE A 233 -32.53 -9.38 0.84
C ILE A 233 -32.00 -9.34 -0.60
N GLN A 234 -32.73 -9.95 -1.54
CA GLN A 234 -32.38 -9.98 -2.95
C GLN A 234 -32.44 -8.58 -3.59
N ASP A 235 -33.48 -7.80 -3.33
CA ASP A 235 -33.59 -6.42 -3.82
C ASP A 235 -32.51 -5.52 -3.22
N MET A 236 -32.10 -5.77 -1.97
CA MET A 236 -31.01 -5.05 -1.30
C MET A 236 -29.63 -5.39 -1.89
N VAL A 237 -29.40 -6.67 -2.21
CA VAL A 237 -28.18 -7.11 -2.92
C VAL A 237 -28.14 -6.53 -4.32
N GLU A 238 -29.25 -6.58 -5.05
CA GLU A 238 -29.35 -6.10 -6.43
C GLU A 238 -29.20 -4.57 -6.51
N SER A 239 -29.80 -3.82 -5.58
CA SER A 239 -29.67 -2.36 -5.52
C SER A 239 -28.26 -1.88 -5.11
N LYS A 240 -27.57 -2.58 -4.19
CA LYS A 240 -26.23 -2.15 -3.73
C LYS A 240 -25.06 -2.78 -4.51
N LEU A 241 -25.03 -4.11 -4.71
CA LEU A 241 -23.96 -4.80 -5.47
C LEU A 241 -24.14 -4.74 -6.99
N GLY A 242 -25.36 -4.47 -7.48
CA GLY A 242 -25.59 -4.25 -8.92
C GLY A 242 -24.92 -2.97 -9.42
N SER A 243 -24.60 -2.04 -8.51
CA SER A 243 -23.80 -0.86 -8.86
C SER A 243 -22.29 -1.22 -8.87
N PRO A 244 -21.51 -0.73 -9.84
CA PRO A 244 -20.06 -0.98 -9.91
C PRO A 244 -19.24 -0.22 -8.86
N ARG A 245 -19.84 0.74 -8.14
CA ARG A 245 -19.13 1.60 -7.16
C ARG A 245 -18.44 0.82 -6.03
N PRO A 246 -19.10 -0.12 -5.34
CA PRO A 246 -18.50 -0.85 -4.22
C PRO A 246 -17.35 -1.75 -4.66
N TRP A 247 -17.41 -2.28 -5.89
CA TRP A 247 -16.35 -3.10 -6.48
C TRP A 247 -15.10 -2.28 -6.77
N VAL A 248 -15.29 -1.10 -7.36
CA VAL A 248 -14.20 -0.17 -7.64
C VAL A 248 -13.56 0.31 -6.34
N ASP A 249 -14.37 0.65 -5.34
CA ASP A 249 -13.88 1.06 -4.03
C ASP A 249 -13.11 -0.05 -3.30
N ALA A 250 -13.59 -1.30 -3.38
CA ALA A 250 -12.87 -2.47 -2.86
C ALA A 250 -11.54 -2.71 -3.60
N LEU A 251 -11.51 -2.52 -4.91
CA LEU A 251 -10.28 -2.65 -5.70
C LEU A 251 -9.25 -1.59 -5.31
N HIS A 252 -9.64 -0.33 -5.19
CA HIS A 252 -8.78 0.77 -4.74
C HIS A 252 -8.15 0.50 -3.38
N LEU A 253 -8.99 -0.02 -2.50
CA LEU A 253 -8.57 -0.40 -1.18
C LEU A 253 -7.49 -1.49 -1.28
N HIS A 254 -7.72 -2.59 -1.99
CA HIS A 254 -6.73 -3.66 -2.15
C HIS A 254 -5.41 -3.21 -2.79
N ILE A 255 -5.49 -2.42 -3.87
CA ILE A 255 -4.31 -1.90 -4.60
C ILE A 255 -3.34 -1.22 -3.65
N ASN A 256 -3.85 -0.27 -2.90
CA ASN A 256 -3.02 0.64 -2.13
C ASN A 256 -2.62 0.03 -0.77
N SER A 257 -3.35 -0.99 -0.31
CA SER A 257 -3.20 -1.51 1.05
C SER A 257 -2.34 -2.78 1.14
N VAL A 258 -2.49 -3.71 0.20
CA VAL A 258 -1.53 -4.81 -0.03
C VAL A 258 -0.29 -4.29 -0.77
N GLY A 259 -0.40 -3.12 -1.41
CA GLY A 259 0.64 -2.59 -2.28
C GLY A 259 0.75 -3.39 -3.59
N LEU A 260 -0.38 -3.82 -4.17
CA LEU A 260 -0.37 -4.50 -5.45
C LEU A 260 0.25 -3.59 -6.51
N TRP A 261 1.15 -4.12 -7.34
CA TRP A 261 1.84 -3.38 -8.42
C TRP A 261 2.78 -2.24 -7.97
N SER A 262 2.85 -1.92 -6.67
CA SER A 262 3.75 -0.89 -6.10
C SER A 262 5.25 -1.27 -6.14
N GLY A 263 5.56 -2.54 -6.44
CA GLY A 263 6.92 -3.07 -6.42
C GLY A 263 7.35 -3.67 -5.07
N ILE A 264 6.52 -3.57 -4.03
CA ILE A 264 6.79 -4.19 -2.72
C ILE A 264 6.85 -5.71 -2.84
N LEU A 265 5.83 -6.34 -3.45
CA LEU A 265 5.74 -7.80 -3.55
C LEU A 265 6.91 -8.41 -4.34
N PRO A 266 7.32 -7.89 -5.52
CA PRO A 266 8.53 -8.36 -6.18
C PRO A 266 9.80 -8.16 -5.35
N THR A 267 9.91 -7.06 -4.61
CA THR A 267 11.08 -6.80 -3.76
C THR A 267 11.15 -7.77 -2.58
N LEU A 268 10.02 -8.06 -1.93
CA LEU A 268 9.92 -9.10 -0.89
C LEU A 268 10.25 -10.49 -1.45
N GLY A 269 9.72 -10.81 -2.64
CA GLY A 269 10.03 -12.06 -3.34
C GLY A 269 11.53 -12.23 -3.57
N ALA A 270 12.22 -11.18 -4.04
CA ALA A 270 13.66 -11.19 -4.29
C ALA A 270 14.49 -11.47 -3.03
N GLN A 271 14.01 -11.08 -1.83
CA GLN A 271 14.67 -11.37 -0.56
C GLN A 271 14.40 -12.80 -0.05
N LEU A 272 13.31 -13.43 -0.50
CA LEU A 272 12.88 -14.76 -0.05
C LEU A 272 13.36 -15.91 -0.96
N TYR A 273 14.21 -15.65 -1.95
CA TYR A 273 14.57 -16.62 -3.01
C TYR A 273 15.11 -17.98 -2.51
N HIS A 274 15.78 -18.02 -1.35
CA HIS A 274 16.33 -19.25 -0.79
C HIS A 274 15.27 -20.19 -0.19
N ARG A 275 14.05 -19.71 0.10
CA ARG A 275 13.05 -20.45 0.86
C ARG A 275 11.80 -20.71 0.02
N LYS A 276 11.90 -21.67 -0.91
CA LYS A 276 10.81 -22.05 -1.84
C LYS A 276 9.48 -22.37 -1.12
N TYR A 277 9.52 -23.10 0.01
CA TYR A 277 8.34 -23.37 0.84
C TYR A 277 7.70 -22.10 1.38
N ILE A 278 8.51 -21.14 1.85
CA ILE A 278 8.01 -19.86 2.38
C ILE A 278 7.40 -19.04 1.26
N ILE A 279 7.95 -19.01 0.05
CA ILE A 279 7.32 -18.28 -1.07
C ILE A 279 5.94 -18.85 -1.41
N ASN A 280 5.81 -20.18 -1.44
CA ASN A 280 4.54 -20.85 -1.70
C ASN A 280 3.53 -20.69 -0.55
N ALA A 281 3.98 -20.53 0.69
CA ALA A 281 3.10 -20.25 1.84
C ALA A 281 2.87 -18.74 2.06
N ALA A 282 3.76 -17.88 1.59
CA ALA A 282 3.76 -16.45 1.90
C ALA A 282 2.60 -15.72 1.25
N TRP A 283 2.20 -16.08 0.03
CA TRP A 283 1.03 -15.46 -0.59
C TRP A 283 -0.25 -15.85 0.16
N ILE A 284 -0.38 -17.11 0.61
CA ILE A 284 -1.50 -17.59 1.42
C ILE A 284 -1.54 -16.86 2.76
N LEU A 285 -0.40 -16.79 3.45
CA LEU A 285 -0.26 -16.12 4.74
C LEU A 285 -0.53 -14.61 4.62
N GLN A 286 0.00 -13.97 3.58
CA GLN A 286 -0.23 -12.56 3.31
C GLN A 286 -1.72 -12.29 3.12
N LEU A 287 -2.43 -13.12 2.35
CA LEU A 287 -3.87 -12.95 2.15
C LEU A 287 -4.69 -13.27 3.39
N LEU A 288 -4.33 -14.29 4.17
CA LEU A 288 -5.05 -14.64 5.38
C LEU A 288 -4.93 -13.52 6.43
N VAL A 289 -3.72 -12.99 6.62
CA VAL A 289 -3.50 -11.86 7.53
C VAL A 289 -4.17 -10.60 6.99
N TYR A 290 -4.03 -10.32 5.69
CA TYR A 290 -4.57 -9.11 5.08
C TYR A 290 -6.10 -9.12 4.94
N SER A 291 -6.71 -10.29 4.79
CA SER A 291 -8.16 -10.44 4.76
C SER A 291 -8.78 -10.31 6.15
N ILE A 292 -8.06 -10.59 7.24
CA ILE A 292 -8.63 -10.58 8.60
C ILE A 292 -8.27 -9.31 9.37
N LEU A 293 -7.00 -8.89 9.32
CA LEU A 293 -6.46 -7.84 10.18
C LEU A 293 -7.20 -6.49 10.06
N PRO A 294 -7.55 -6.01 8.85
CA PRO A 294 -8.28 -4.75 8.74
C PRO A 294 -9.69 -4.82 9.35
N HIS A 295 -10.33 -5.99 9.35
CA HIS A 295 -11.62 -6.18 10.01
C HIS A 295 -11.49 -6.15 11.52
N VAL A 296 -10.44 -6.76 12.08
CA VAL A 296 -10.16 -6.67 13.51
C VAL A 296 -9.94 -5.22 13.92
N ALA A 297 -9.18 -4.46 13.13
CA ALA A 297 -8.96 -3.05 13.40
C ALA A 297 -10.22 -2.19 13.21
N MET A 298 -11.06 -2.52 12.24
CA MET A 298 -12.40 -1.94 12.07
C MET A 298 -13.27 -2.17 13.32
N PHE A 299 -13.32 -3.40 13.81
CA PHE A 299 -14.05 -3.73 15.03
C PHE A 299 -13.48 -3.04 16.26
N ALA A 300 -12.17 -2.79 16.30
CA ALA A 300 -11.56 -2.05 17.40
C ALA A 300 -11.97 -0.57 17.39
N LEU A 301 -12.13 0.05 16.22
CA LEU A 301 -12.54 1.45 16.07
C LEU A 301 -14.04 1.67 16.23
N ALA A 302 -14.84 0.65 15.93
CA ALA A 302 -16.30 0.69 15.91
C ALA A 302 -16.99 1.27 17.15
N PRO A 303 -16.61 0.93 18.39
CA PRO A 303 -17.26 1.45 19.58
C PRO A 303 -17.07 2.96 19.75
N TYR A 304 -16.01 3.52 19.20
CA TYR A 304 -15.60 4.91 19.37
C TYR A 304 -16.24 5.85 18.33
N ILE A 305 -17.34 5.45 17.70
CA ILE A 305 -17.95 6.18 16.58
C ILE A 305 -19.45 6.34 16.84
N ASP A 306 -19.92 7.59 16.95
CA ASP A 306 -21.32 7.88 17.28
C ASP A 306 -22.24 7.77 16.04
N PRO A 307 -23.33 6.99 16.11
CA PRO A 307 -24.35 6.91 15.06
C PRO A 307 -25.18 8.19 14.83
N ARG A 308 -25.23 9.13 15.78
CA ARG A 308 -26.04 10.37 15.69
C ARG A 308 -25.31 11.49 14.96
N ASP A 309 -24.03 11.29 14.67
CA ASP A 309 -23.17 12.17 13.89
C ASP A 309 -23.52 12.06 12.39
N SER A 310 -24.70 12.59 12.06
CA SER A 310 -25.29 12.62 10.71
C SER A 310 -24.47 13.43 9.69
N GLY A 311 -23.49 14.23 10.12
CA GLY A 311 -22.55 14.93 9.25
C GLY A 311 -21.30 14.13 8.88
N GLY A 312 -20.95 13.07 9.62
CA GLY A 312 -19.73 12.27 9.37
C GLY A 312 -19.98 10.86 8.82
N PHE A 313 -21.14 10.26 9.14
CA PHE A 313 -21.41 8.84 8.87
C PHE A 313 -22.47 8.60 7.80
N ILE A 314 -23.53 9.43 7.74
CA ILE A 314 -24.65 9.28 6.80
C ILE A 314 -24.47 10.16 5.55
N ALA A 315 -23.74 11.27 5.64
CA ALA A 315 -23.29 12.03 4.47
C ALA A 315 -22.43 11.17 3.51
N ALA A 316 -21.77 10.13 4.02
CA ALA A 316 -21.06 9.13 3.22
C ALA A 316 -21.99 8.25 2.38
N ALA A 317 -23.24 8.02 2.81
CA ALA A 317 -24.26 7.37 1.98
C ALA A 317 -24.70 8.28 0.79
N ASN A 318 -24.51 9.60 0.92
CA ASN A 318 -24.74 10.59 -0.14
C ASN A 318 -23.48 10.92 -0.97
N GLY A 319 -22.40 10.14 -0.81
CA GLY A 319 -21.19 10.27 -1.63
C GLY A 319 -20.10 11.17 -1.05
N ILE A 320 -20.15 11.53 0.24
CA ILE A 320 -19.09 12.26 0.94
C ILE A 320 -18.28 11.27 1.79
N LYS A 321 -17.17 10.74 1.27
CA LYS A 321 -16.28 9.91 2.11
C LYS A 321 -15.44 10.81 3.02
N PRO A 322 -15.41 10.56 4.34
CA PRO A 322 -14.58 11.35 5.24
C PRO A 322 -13.13 10.83 5.12
N GLY A 323 -12.20 11.70 4.72
CA GLY A 323 -10.76 11.38 4.62
C GLY A 323 -10.02 11.58 5.94
N LEU A 324 -8.70 11.77 5.90
CA LEU A 324 -7.76 12.05 7.00
C LEU A 324 -8.34 12.85 8.20
N SER A 325 -9.20 13.83 7.93
CA SER A 325 -9.90 14.60 8.97
C SER A 325 -10.72 13.71 9.92
N PHE A 326 -11.29 12.59 9.48
CA PHE A 326 -12.12 11.71 10.31
C PHE A 326 -11.37 11.21 11.54
N LEU A 327 -10.14 10.73 11.35
CA LEU A 327 -9.29 10.22 12.43
C LEU A 327 -9.01 11.29 13.48
N PHE A 328 -8.91 12.55 13.06
CA PHE A 328 -8.54 13.67 13.94
C PHE A 328 -9.72 14.53 14.40
N THR A 329 -10.95 14.21 13.98
CA THR A 329 -12.16 14.97 14.34
C THR A 329 -13.21 14.09 15.00
N ALA A 330 -13.65 13.02 14.35
CA ALA A 330 -14.74 12.15 14.81
C ALA A 330 -14.34 11.24 15.98
N ILE A 331 -13.13 10.66 15.91
CA ILE A 331 -12.61 9.82 16.99
C ILE A 331 -12.33 10.64 18.26
N PRO A 332 -11.63 11.81 18.19
CA PRO A 332 -11.50 12.75 19.30
C PRO A 332 -12.82 13.22 19.90
N ALA A 333 -13.82 13.52 19.07
CA ALA A 333 -15.16 13.93 19.53
C ALA A 333 -15.77 12.86 20.45
N SER A 334 -15.59 11.59 20.08
CA SER A 334 -16.12 10.46 20.82
C SER A 334 -15.39 10.25 22.15
N PHE A 335 -14.07 10.51 22.19
CA PHE A 335 -13.30 10.48 23.44
C PHE A 335 -13.75 11.53 24.45
N ASP A 336 -13.99 12.76 24.00
CA ASP A 336 -14.46 13.85 24.87
C ASP A 336 -15.86 13.55 25.40
N ARG A 337 -16.77 13.13 24.50
CA ARG A 337 -18.18 12.89 24.84
C ARG A 337 -18.41 11.71 25.77
N LEU A 338 -17.60 10.66 25.66
CA LEU A 338 -17.69 9.45 26.48
C LEU A 338 -16.76 9.49 27.70
N GLU A 339 -16.07 10.61 27.94
CA GLU A 339 -15.11 10.82 29.04
C GLU A 339 -14.11 9.65 29.19
N LEU A 340 -13.59 9.18 28.06
CA LEU A 340 -12.74 7.98 28.04
C LEU A 340 -11.36 8.28 28.64
N SER A 341 -10.71 7.23 29.14
CA SER A 341 -9.38 7.36 29.77
C SER A 341 -8.33 7.86 28.75
N PRO A 342 -7.51 8.87 29.11
CA PRO A 342 -6.39 9.35 28.29
C PRO A 342 -5.44 8.23 27.83
N PHE A 343 -5.26 7.20 28.67
CA PHE A 343 -4.41 6.05 28.35
C PHE A 343 -4.94 5.25 27.15
N ILE A 344 -6.26 5.14 26.99
CA ILE A 344 -6.86 4.39 25.88
C ILE A 344 -6.75 5.19 24.58
N ALA A 345 -6.98 6.50 24.63
CA ALA A 345 -6.76 7.38 23.49
C ALA A 345 -5.29 7.33 23.03
N PHE A 346 -4.34 7.37 23.98
CA PHE A 346 -2.92 7.16 23.71
C PHE A 346 -2.66 5.80 23.02
N CYS A 347 -3.21 4.70 23.56
CA CYS A 347 -3.06 3.37 22.97
C CYS A 347 -3.62 3.29 21.54
N LEU A 348 -4.76 3.95 21.27
CA LEU A 348 -5.37 3.96 19.94
C LEU A 348 -4.46 4.67 18.92
N TYR A 349 -4.08 5.91 19.18
CA TYR A 349 -3.24 6.66 18.24
C TYR A 349 -1.84 6.06 18.09
N LEU A 350 -1.27 5.51 19.18
CA LEU A 350 -0.01 4.78 19.11
C LEU A 350 -0.13 3.56 18.19
N CYS A 351 -1.21 2.79 18.31
CA CYS A 351 -1.47 1.64 17.43
C CYS A 351 -1.55 2.05 15.95
N ILE A 352 -2.30 3.11 15.65
CA ILE A 352 -2.43 3.64 14.29
C ILE A 352 -1.08 4.12 13.75
N PHE A 353 -0.32 4.87 14.55
CA PHE A 353 1.03 5.31 14.21
C PHE A 353 1.95 4.13 13.91
N LEU A 354 1.95 3.08 14.73
CA LEU A 354 2.80 1.90 14.54
C LEU A 354 2.44 1.11 13.28
N PHE A 355 1.14 0.92 12.98
CA PHE A 355 0.72 0.31 11.72
C PHE A 355 1.17 1.12 10.51
N GLY A 356 0.96 2.43 10.53
CA GLY A 356 1.40 3.31 9.45
C GLY A 356 2.94 3.33 9.31
N LEU A 357 3.68 3.28 10.42
CA LEU A 357 5.14 3.22 10.42
C LEU A 357 5.66 1.93 9.74
N LEU A 358 5.05 0.78 10.05
CA LEU A 358 5.39 -0.50 9.40
C LEU A 358 5.14 -0.45 7.90
N HIS A 359 3.99 0.11 7.49
CA HIS A 359 3.64 0.26 6.07
C HIS A 359 4.60 1.21 5.35
N GLN A 360 4.83 2.40 5.90
CA GLN A 360 5.73 3.41 5.34
C GLN A 360 7.17 2.91 5.20
N ALA A 361 7.66 2.15 6.18
CA ALA A 361 9.00 1.57 6.13
C ALA A 361 9.16 0.60 4.94
N LEU A 362 8.15 -0.24 4.65
CA LEU A 362 8.17 -1.16 3.50
C LEU A 362 8.24 -0.43 2.16
N HIS A 363 7.49 0.67 2.00
CA HIS A 363 7.55 1.50 0.80
C HIS A 363 8.93 2.15 0.63
N LEU A 364 9.50 2.71 1.69
CA LEU A 364 10.84 3.29 1.65
C LEU A 364 11.91 2.23 1.30
N LEU A 365 11.86 1.06 1.94
CA LEU A 365 12.75 -0.07 1.65
C LEU A 365 12.66 -0.50 0.19
N THR A 366 11.45 -0.54 -0.37
CA THR A 366 11.22 -0.87 -1.78
C THR A 366 11.86 0.13 -2.72
N ILE A 367 11.71 1.43 -2.45
CA ILE A 367 12.36 2.49 -3.24
C ILE A 367 13.89 2.36 -3.14
N MET A 368 14.42 2.19 -1.92
CA MET A 368 15.85 2.07 -1.67
C MET A 368 16.48 0.84 -2.34
N ASP A 369 15.85 -0.34 -2.24
CA ASP A 369 16.35 -1.57 -2.85
C ASP A 369 16.36 -1.52 -4.39
N ASN A 370 15.49 -0.70 -5.01
CA ASN A 370 15.52 -0.46 -6.46
C ASN A 370 16.48 0.69 -6.85
N LEU A 371 16.74 1.64 -5.95
CA LEU A 371 17.65 2.77 -6.19
C LEU A 371 19.12 2.38 -6.04
N PHE A 372 19.47 1.52 -5.07
CA PHE A 372 20.86 1.11 -4.84
C PHE A 372 21.51 0.48 -6.09
N PRO A 373 20.90 -0.48 -6.79
CA PRO A 373 21.48 -1.06 -8.00
C PRO A 373 21.65 -0.05 -9.15
N ALA A 374 20.85 1.02 -9.16
CA ALA A 374 20.91 2.08 -10.18
C ALA A 374 21.90 3.20 -9.85
N THR A 375 22.43 3.23 -8.62
CA THR A 375 23.30 4.30 -8.15
C THR A 375 24.72 4.16 -8.73
N PRO A 376 25.30 5.20 -9.35
CA PRO A 376 26.64 5.11 -9.95
C PRO A 376 27.70 4.84 -8.88
N LYS A 377 28.73 4.04 -9.25
CA LYS A 377 29.79 3.58 -8.34
C LYS A 377 30.47 4.73 -7.59
N PHE A 378 30.70 5.88 -8.24
CA PHE A 378 31.29 7.08 -7.63
C PHE A 378 30.46 7.60 -6.43
N LEU A 379 29.13 7.63 -6.54
CA LEU A 379 28.26 8.11 -5.46
C LEU A 379 28.27 7.14 -4.27
N MET A 380 28.34 5.84 -4.54
CA MET A 380 28.55 4.83 -3.49
C MET A 380 29.93 4.95 -2.83
N THR A 381 30.97 5.29 -3.60
CA THR A 381 32.31 5.57 -3.05
C THR A 381 32.33 6.84 -2.18
N TYR A 382 31.59 7.88 -2.57
CA TYR A 382 31.49 9.15 -1.82
C TYR A 382 30.76 8.99 -0.49
N PHE A 383 29.57 8.37 -0.49
CA PHE A 383 28.79 8.20 0.75
C PHE A 383 29.33 7.09 1.65
N LYS A 384 30.27 6.24 1.17
CA LYS A 384 30.96 5.11 1.83
C LYS A 384 30.07 4.05 2.50
N ARG A 385 28.83 4.34 2.88
CA ARG A 385 27.90 3.47 3.63
C ARG A 385 26.46 3.67 3.14
N ARG A 386 25.74 2.56 3.01
CA ARG A 386 24.29 2.49 2.73
C ARG A 386 23.49 3.44 3.63
N GLU A 387 23.88 3.47 4.91
CA GLU A 387 23.22 4.23 5.98
C GLU A 387 23.16 5.74 5.66
N CYS A 388 24.24 6.32 5.13
CA CYS A 388 24.29 7.74 4.78
C CYS A 388 23.37 8.08 3.60
N ILE A 389 23.23 7.18 2.61
CA ILE A 389 22.35 7.39 1.47
C ILE A 389 20.88 7.40 1.94
N VAL A 390 20.51 6.47 2.83
CA VAL A 390 19.17 6.45 3.43
C VAL A 390 18.93 7.70 4.27
N ALA A 391 19.92 8.17 5.04
CA ALA A 391 19.81 9.39 5.84
C ALA A 391 19.57 10.63 4.95
N VAL A 392 20.36 10.78 3.88
CA VAL A 392 20.17 11.87 2.91
C VAL A 392 18.80 11.77 2.26
N PHE A 393 18.37 10.56 1.88
CA PHE A 393 17.05 10.36 1.28
C PHE A 393 15.92 10.76 2.25
N CYS A 394 15.92 10.26 3.49
CA CYS A 394 14.93 10.63 4.50
C CYS A 394 14.95 12.14 4.80
N PHE A 395 16.13 12.76 4.85
CA PHE A 395 16.25 14.21 5.05
C PHE A 395 15.68 15.00 3.86
N THR A 396 15.95 14.58 2.63
CA THR A 396 15.32 15.19 1.44
C THR A 396 13.81 14.98 1.42
N ALA A 397 13.32 13.81 1.83
CA ALA A 397 11.90 13.53 1.92
C ALA A 397 11.22 14.39 3.00
N PHE A 398 11.87 14.61 4.15
CA PHE A 398 11.45 15.57 5.17
C PHE A 398 11.31 16.97 4.58
N LEU A 399 12.34 17.49 3.89
CA LEU A 399 12.31 18.82 3.29
C LEU A 399 11.20 18.97 2.23
N LEU A 400 11.00 17.94 1.39
CA LEU A 400 9.92 17.93 0.40
C LEU A 400 8.52 17.78 1.03
N SER A 401 8.44 17.29 2.27
CA SER A 401 7.17 17.15 2.99
C SER A 401 6.76 18.43 3.74
N LEU A 402 7.69 19.37 3.96
CA LEU A 402 7.42 20.63 4.69
C LEU A 402 6.28 21.48 4.11
N PRO A 403 6.10 21.62 2.78
CA PRO A 403 4.99 22.39 2.23
C PRO A 403 3.60 21.89 2.67
N PHE A 404 3.46 20.59 2.92
CA PHE A 404 2.21 20.01 3.41
C PHE A 404 1.95 20.28 4.90
N ALA A 405 2.98 20.70 5.65
CA ALA A 405 2.87 21.09 7.07
C ALA A 405 2.63 22.60 7.27
N ALA A 406 2.45 23.36 6.19
CA ALA A 406 2.02 24.75 6.27
C ALA A 406 0.50 24.86 6.49
N GLN A 407 0.01 26.05 6.85
CA GLN A 407 -1.42 26.33 7.06
C GLN A 407 -2.30 25.99 5.83
N SER A 408 -1.81 26.28 4.61
CA SER A 408 -2.47 25.89 3.35
C SER A 408 -2.14 24.45 2.91
N GLY A 409 -1.30 23.75 3.66
CA GLY A 409 -0.73 22.45 3.32
C GLY A 409 -1.77 21.34 3.20
N ILE A 410 -2.89 21.42 3.94
CA ILE A 410 -3.99 20.45 3.84
C ILE A 410 -4.69 20.49 2.46
N HIS A 411 -4.80 21.68 1.86
CA HIS A 411 -5.35 21.84 0.51
C HIS A 411 -4.38 21.30 -0.55
N LEU A 412 -3.09 21.58 -0.39
CA LEU A 412 -2.04 21.06 -1.27
C LEU A 412 -1.95 19.53 -1.18
N TYR A 413 -1.98 18.98 0.04
CA TYR A 413 -2.07 17.55 0.29
C TYR A 413 -3.29 16.98 -0.43
N ALA A 414 -4.43 17.68 -0.37
CA ALA A 414 -5.64 17.18 -0.96
C ALA A 414 -5.57 17.08 -2.50
N VAL A 415 -5.10 18.13 -3.13
CA VAL A 415 -4.86 18.18 -4.57
C VAL A 415 -3.87 17.08 -4.98
N VAL A 416 -2.71 17.00 -4.32
CA VAL A 416 -1.68 16.04 -4.71
C VAL A 416 -2.17 14.61 -4.55
N ASN A 417 -2.83 14.26 -3.44
CA ASN A 417 -3.31 12.91 -3.24
C ASN A 417 -4.32 12.49 -4.32
N ASP A 418 -5.31 13.34 -4.62
CA ASP A 418 -6.36 12.98 -5.58
C ASP A 418 -5.79 12.80 -7.00
N TYR A 419 -4.94 13.72 -7.47
CA TYR A 419 -4.34 13.61 -8.80
C TYR A 419 -3.35 12.44 -8.92
N VAL A 420 -2.57 12.17 -7.87
CA VAL A 420 -1.65 11.03 -7.86
C VAL A 420 -2.41 9.70 -7.90
N ASP A 421 -3.49 9.57 -7.12
CA ASP A 421 -4.35 8.38 -7.16
C ASP A 421 -4.96 8.19 -8.55
N ARG A 422 -5.47 9.26 -9.20
CA ARG A 422 -6.01 9.20 -10.58
C ARG A 422 -5.05 8.59 -11.59
N LEU A 423 -3.76 8.91 -11.54
CA LEU A 423 -2.75 8.43 -12.50
C LEU A 423 -2.12 7.08 -12.14
N LEU A 424 -2.23 6.65 -10.89
CA LEU A 424 -1.75 5.33 -10.47
C LEU A 424 -2.41 4.21 -11.31
N PHE A 425 -3.70 4.32 -11.64
CA PHE A 425 -4.42 3.30 -12.41
C PHE A 425 -3.88 3.11 -13.82
N THR A 426 -3.52 4.20 -14.50
CA THR A 426 -2.92 4.12 -15.83
C THR A 426 -1.60 3.34 -15.78
N LEU A 427 -0.76 3.59 -14.78
CA LEU A 427 0.47 2.82 -14.59
C LEU A 427 0.20 1.36 -14.25
N VAL A 428 -0.80 1.07 -13.41
CA VAL A 428 -1.19 -0.30 -13.06
C VAL A 428 -1.55 -1.08 -14.32
N ILE A 429 -2.43 -0.53 -15.19
CA ILE A 429 -2.82 -1.17 -16.45
C ILE A 429 -1.59 -1.48 -17.32
N ILE A 430 -0.70 -0.50 -17.53
CA ILE A 430 0.50 -0.71 -18.34
C ILE A 430 1.45 -1.74 -17.70
N SER A 431 1.56 -1.74 -16.36
CA SER A 431 2.42 -2.66 -15.61
C SER A 431 1.95 -4.11 -15.66
N THR A 432 0.67 -4.38 -15.92
CA THR A 432 0.16 -5.75 -16.06
C THR A 432 0.82 -6.48 -17.23
N VAL A 433 1.16 -5.79 -18.32
CA VAL A 433 1.72 -6.39 -19.53
C VAL A 433 3.09 -7.07 -19.27
N PRO A 434 4.08 -6.41 -18.64
CA PRO A 434 5.31 -7.08 -18.21
C PRO A 434 5.08 -8.27 -17.29
N PHE A 435 4.17 -8.17 -16.31
CA PHE A 435 3.90 -9.28 -15.39
C PHE A 435 3.27 -10.48 -16.11
N ILE A 436 2.33 -10.26 -17.02
CA ILE A 436 1.75 -11.30 -17.89
C ILE A 436 2.84 -11.92 -18.77
N THR A 437 3.68 -11.10 -19.39
CA THR A 437 4.78 -11.57 -20.25
C THR A 437 5.78 -12.43 -19.47
N GLY A 438 6.15 -11.99 -18.27
CA GLY A 438 7.04 -12.73 -17.38
C GLY A 438 6.44 -14.05 -16.93
N TYR A 439 5.15 -14.06 -16.60
CA TYR A 439 4.45 -15.28 -16.22
C TYR A 439 4.36 -16.29 -17.38
N ILE A 440 3.99 -15.86 -18.59
CA ILE A 440 3.88 -16.74 -19.78
C ILE A 440 5.22 -17.38 -20.11
N LYS A 441 6.30 -16.58 -20.11
CA LYS A 441 7.63 -17.03 -20.52
C LYS A 441 8.29 -17.98 -19.55
N GLN A 442 7.82 -18.03 -18.32
CA GLN A 442 8.47 -18.79 -17.29
C GLN A 442 7.80 -20.16 -17.11
N GLU A 443 8.61 -21.23 -17.15
CA GLU A 443 8.21 -22.57 -16.72
C GLU A 443 8.22 -22.67 -15.19
N LEU A 444 7.62 -21.68 -14.53
CA LEU A 444 7.62 -21.47 -13.08
C LEU A 444 6.93 -22.57 -12.26
N LEU A 445 6.28 -23.49 -12.97
CA LEU A 445 5.31 -24.44 -12.46
C LEU A 445 5.70 -25.81 -13.00
N TYR A 446 6.26 -26.64 -12.10
CA TYR A 446 6.69 -28.00 -12.40
C TYR A 446 5.53 -28.90 -12.83
N LEU A 447 4.28 -28.50 -12.54
CA LEU A 447 3.06 -29.23 -12.92
C LEU A 447 2.28 -28.48 -14.01
N PRO A 448 2.00 -29.11 -15.17
CA PRO A 448 1.30 -28.48 -16.29
C PRO A 448 -0.14 -28.06 -15.93
N ILE A 449 -0.78 -28.78 -15.01
CA ILE A 449 -2.15 -28.47 -14.54
C ILE A 449 -2.16 -27.20 -13.68
N GLU A 450 -1.20 -27.06 -12.77
CA GLU A 450 -1.06 -25.86 -11.93
C GLU A 450 -0.79 -24.63 -12.81
N ARG A 451 0.05 -24.79 -13.86
CA ARG A 451 0.29 -23.76 -14.87
C ARG A 451 -0.96 -23.30 -15.60
N ALA A 452 -1.80 -24.23 -16.06
CA ALA A 452 -3.03 -23.92 -16.79
C ALA A 452 -4.08 -23.26 -15.89
N CYS A 453 -4.25 -23.74 -14.66
CA CYS A 453 -5.18 -23.17 -13.70
C CYS A 453 -4.77 -21.74 -13.30
N MET A 454 -3.49 -21.56 -12.95
CA MET A 454 -2.97 -20.25 -12.54
C MET A 454 -2.91 -19.25 -13.71
N SER A 455 -2.69 -19.71 -14.95
CA SER A 455 -2.74 -18.81 -16.12
C SER A 455 -4.16 -18.31 -16.38
N LEU A 456 -5.17 -19.18 -16.28
CA LEU A 456 -6.56 -18.81 -16.42
C LEU A 456 -6.98 -17.85 -15.30
N TRP A 457 -6.59 -18.14 -14.05
CA TRP A 457 -6.92 -17.31 -12.89
C TRP A 457 -6.28 -15.92 -12.98
N TYR A 458 -4.99 -15.85 -13.32
CA TYR A 458 -4.30 -14.56 -13.49
C TYR A 458 -4.79 -13.78 -14.71
N GLY A 459 -5.13 -14.46 -15.80
CA GLY A 459 -5.76 -13.84 -16.98
C GLY A 459 -7.11 -13.21 -16.63
N LEU A 460 -7.96 -13.94 -15.91
CA LEU A 460 -9.25 -13.44 -15.42
C LEU A 460 -9.07 -12.25 -14.48
N SER A 461 -8.14 -12.34 -13.52
CA SER A 461 -7.78 -11.25 -12.60
C SER A 461 -7.39 -9.97 -13.34
N SER A 462 -6.51 -10.09 -14.34
CA SER A 462 -6.04 -8.97 -15.13
C SER A 462 -7.16 -8.33 -15.94
N LEU A 463 -8.08 -9.14 -16.49
CA LEU A 463 -9.26 -8.65 -17.22
C LEU A 463 -10.22 -7.90 -16.30
N ILE A 464 -10.59 -8.48 -15.15
CA ILE A 464 -11.49 -7.84 -14.18
C ILE A 464 -10.89 -6.52 -13.69
N THR A 465 -9.58 -6.52 -13.37
CA THR A 465 -8.86 -5.31 -12.96
C THR A 465 -8.93 -4.25 -14.06
N ALA A 466 -8.64 -4.60 -15.30
CA ALA A 466 -8.69 -3.64 -16.42
C ALA A 466 -10.09 -3.04 -16.59
N VAL A 467 -11.16 -3.84 -16.53
CA VAL A 467 -12.55 -3.36 -16.66
C VAL A 467 -12.91 -2.39 -15.54
N LEU A 468 -12.61 -2.75 -14.28
CA LEU A 468 -12.91 -1.89 -13.12
C LEU A 468 -12.13 -0.57 -13.16
N LEU A 469 -10.85 -0.62 -13.57
CA LEU A 469 -10.02 0.59 -13.68
C LEU A 469 -10.44 1.50 -14.83
N VAL A 470 -10.85 0.94 -15.97
CA VAL A 470 -11.41 1.72 -17.09
C VAL A 470 -12.73 2.37 -16.68
N TYR A 471 -13.61 1.63 -16.00
CA TYR A 471 -14.84 2.19 -15.46
C TYR A 471 -14.56 3.33 -14.46
N TYR A 472 -13.59 3.13 -13.56
CA TYR A 472 -13.19 4.16 -12.61
C TYR A 472 -12.72 5.43 -13.33
N PHE A 473 -11.86 5.28 -14.34
CA PHE A 473 -11.37 6.39 -15.14
C PHE A 473 -12.52 7.16 -15.83
N ALA A 474 -13.46 6.44 -16.44
CA ALA A 474 -14.59 7.06 -17.14
C ALA A 474 -15.55 7.82 -16.21
N VAL A 475 -15.83 7.28 -15.02
CA VAL A 475 -16.90 7.77 -14.14
C VAL A 475 -16.42 8.72 -13.05
N TYR A 476 -15.23 8.49 -12.50
CA TYR A 476 -14.74 9.23 -11.33
C TYR A 476 -13.67 10.26 -11.68
N VAL A 477 -12.83 9.99 -12.68
CA VAL A 477 -11.68 10.85 -13.02
C VAL A 477 -12.07 11.99 -13.96
N TYR A 478 -12.96 11.75 -14.92
CA TYR A 478 -13.26 12.72 -15.98
C TYR A 478 -14.22 13.88 -15.58
N PRO A 479 -15.22 13.72 -14.68
CA PRO A 479 -16.25 14.75 -14.51
C PRO A 479 -16.09 15.70 -13.31
N ARG A 480 -15.07 15.59 -12.44
CA ARG A 480 -15.03 16.36 -11.18
C ARG A 480 -13.75 17.18 -10.96
N PRO A 481 -13.85 18.53 -10.91
CA PRO A 481 -12.75 19.39 -10.46
C PRO A 481 -12.48 19.16 -8.98
N VAL A 482 -11.21 19.03 -8.60
CA VAL A 482 -10.76 18.73 -7.22
C VAL A 482 -10.96 19.92 -6.29
N VAL A 483 -10.89 21.11 -6.85
CA VAL A 483 -10.95 22.39 -6.15
C VAL A 483 -12.10 23.21 -6.72
N GLY A 484 -12.65 24.13 -5.92
CA GLY A 484 -13.70 25.04 -6.35
C GLY A 484 -13.32 25.81 -7.62
N TYR A 485 -14.35 26.32 -8.33
CA TYR A 485 -14.22 26.92 -9.68
C TYR A 485 -13.19 28.07 -9.79
N ASP A 486 -12.78 28.69 -8.68
CA ASP A 486 -11.90 29.86 -8.64
C ASP A 486 -10.39 29.53 -8.73
N GLU A 487 -9.96 28.27 -8.58
CA GLU A 487 -8.53 27.91 -8.39
C GLU A 487 -7.94 27.00 -9.49
N ARG A 488 -8.17 27.32 -10.77
CA ARG A 488 -7.68 26.52 -11.93
C ARG A 488 -6.17 26.28 -11.99
N TRP A 489 -5.36 27.10 -11.32
CA TRP A 489 -3.91 26.89 -11.27
C TRP A 489 -3.53 25.70 -10.37
N ALA A 490 -4.31 25.42 -9.33
CA ALA A 490 -4.11 24.28 -8.44
C ALA A 490 -4.38 22.95 -9.16
N GLU A 491 -5.39 22.93 -10.05
CA GLU A 491 -5.64 21.78 -10.94
C GLU A 491 -4.46 21.51 -11.86
N LYS A 492 -3.90 22.56 -12.49
CA LYS A 492 -2.72 22.44 -13.36
C LYS A 492 -1.50 21.94 -12.57
N LEU A 493 -1.33 22.42 -11.34
CA LEU A 493 -0.28 21.96 -10.44
C LEU A 493 -0.44 20.48 -10.09
N GLY A 494 -1.66 20.05 -9.75
CA GLY A 494 -1.97 18.64 -9.46
C GLY A 494 -1.65 17.74 -10.65
N TRP A 495 -2.09 18.10 -11.85
CA TRP A 495 -1.74 17.39 -13.08
C TRP A 495 -0.24 17.35 -13.34
N PHE A 496 0.48 18.46 -13.10
CA PHE A 496 1.93 18.50 -13.27
C PHE A 496 2.65 17.56 -12.31
N ILE A 497 2.30 17.57 -11.03
CA ILE A 497 2.90 16.72 -9.98
C ILE A 497 2.60 15.24 -10.25
N ALA A 498 1.40 14.92 -10.71
CA ALA A 498 1.00 13.54 -10.95
C ALA A 498 1.55 13.01 -12.30
N ALA A 499 1.47 13.79 -13.39
CA ALA A 499 1.89 13.36 -14.72
C ALA A 499 3.41 13.45 -14.92
N GLY A 500 4.09 14.37 -14.23
CA GLY A 500 5.54 14.55 -14.30
C GLY A 500 6.32 13.25 -14.10
N PRO A 501 6.12 12.50 -13.00
CA PRO A 501 6.73 11.20 -12.77
C PRO A 501 6.47 10.16 -13.85
N VAL A 502 5.25 10.13 -14.40
CA VAL A 502 4.84 9.19 -15.45
C VAL A 502 5.57 9.49 -16.75
N ILE A 503 5.53 10.74 -17.18
CA ILE A 503 6.19 11.23 -18.39
C ILE A 503 7.70 11.00 -18.25
N LEU A 504 8.29 11.53 -17.19
CA LEU A 504 9.73 11.42 -16.95
C LEU A 504 10.19 9.97 -16.88
N GLY A 505 9.49 9.11 -16.13
CA GLY A 505 9.85 7.71 -15.99
C GLY A 505 9.75 6.96 -17.32
N LEU A 506 8.66 7.13 -18.07
CA LEU A 506 8.49 6.52 -19.40
C LEU A 506 9.56 6.97 -20.38
N PHE A 507 9.82 8.28 -20.48
CA PHE A 507 10.84 8.82 -21.39
C PHE A 507 12.25 8.38 -21.02
N LEU A 508 12.62 8.46 -19.74
CA LEU A 508 13.95 8.03 -19.27
C LEU A 508 14.14 6.52 -19.49
N GLY A 509 13.12 5.71 -19.22
CA GLY A 509 13.16 4.26 -19.43
C GLY A 509 13.31 3.88 -20.90
N ALA A 510 12.51 4.50 -21.78
CA ALA A 510 12.58 4.25 -23.21
C ALA A 510 13.91 4.74 -23.80
N ALA A 511 14.37 5.94 -23.44
CA ALA A 511 15.64 6.48 -23.89
C ALA A 511 16.82 5.61 -23.44
N HIS A 512 16.83 5.18 -22.17
CA HIS A 512 17.85 4.26 -21.65
C HIS A 512 17.83 2.92 -22.37
N ALA A 513 16.65 2.33 -22.60
CA ALA A 513 16.51 1.04 -23.28
C ALA A 513 17.03 1.09 -24.72
N VAL A 514 16.70 2.16 -25.46
CA VAL A 514 17.16 2.35 -26.84
C VAL A 514 18.66 2.66 -26.89
N HIS A 515 19.20 3.43 -25.94
CA HIS A 515 20.61 3.79 -25.95
C HIS A 515 21.54 2.66 -25.49
N SER A 516 21.05 1.77 -24.61
CA SER A 516 21.83 0.63 -24.10
C SER A 516 22.05 -0.47 -25.15
N ASN A 517 21.22 -0.55 -26.19
CA ASN A 517 21.31 -1.56 -27.23
C ASN A 517 22.26 -1.14 -28.38
N LYS A 518 23.07 -2.07 -28.88
CA LYS A 518 23.99 -1.83 -30.00
C LYS A 518 23.28 -2.09 -31.34
N GLY A 519 23.47 -1.21 -32.34
CA GLY A 519 22.94 -1.39 -33.71
C GLY A 519 22.31 -0.14 -34.30
N THR A 520 21.46 -0.30 -35.32
CA THR A 520 20.66 0.79 -35.93
C THR A 520 19.41 1.10 -35.10
N VAL A 521 18.82 2.30 -35.21
CA VAL A 521 17.65 2.72 -34.39
C VAL A 521 16.48 1.73 -34.47
N LYS A 522 16.18 1.20 -35.66
CA LYS A 522 15.12 0.18 -35.85
C LYS A 522 15.47 -1.14 -35.16
N GLN A 523 16.74 -1.58 -35.23
CA GLN A 523 17.19 -2.79 -34.54
C GLN A 523 17.19 -2.61 -33.03
N ARG A 524 17.61 -1.46 -32.51
CA ARG A 524 17.61 -1.14 -31.07
C ARG A 524 16.19 -1.14 -30.50
N PHE A 525 15.24 -0.55 -31.23
CA PHE A 525 13.83 -0.58 -30.86
C PHE A 525 13.27 -2.01 -30.85
N MET A 526 13.54 -2.79 -31.91
CA MET A 526 13.09 -4.18 -31.98
C MET A 526 13.73 -5.06 -30.89
N GLN A 527 14.99 -4.81 -30.53
CA GLN A 527 15.67 -5.48 -29.42
C GLN A 527 15.10 -5.05 -28.06
N SER A 528 14.70 -3.78 -27.88
CA SER A 528 14.10 -3.31 -26.62
C SER A 528 12.70 -3.87 -26.35
N LEU A 529 12.04 -4.42 -27.38
CA LEU A 529 10.79 -5.17 -27.29
C LEU A 529 11.02 -6.66 -27.04
N ARG A 530 12.24 -7.17 -27.26
CA ARG A 530 12.58 -8.55 -26.96
C ARG A 530 12.92 -8.69 -25.49
N THR A 531 12.31 -9.67 -24.85
CA THR A 531 12.69 -10.14 -23.52
C THR A 531 14.04 -10.83 -23.63
N ASP A 532 14.96 -10.50 -22.74
CA ASP A 532 16.21 -11.23 -22.63
C ASP A 532 15.91 -12.61 -22.01
N SER A 533 16.19 -13.68 -22.75
CA SER A 533 16.18 -15.04 -22.20
C SER A 533 17.37 -15.19 -21.27
N PHE A 534 17.13 -15.56 -20.00
CA PHE A 534 18.21 -16.03 -19.12
C PHE A 534 18.94 -17.19 -19.82
N PRO A 535 20.28 -17.27 -19.78
CA PRO A 535 20.94 -18.53 -20.09
C PRO A 535 20.37 -19.56 -19.11
N ALA A 536 19.78 -20.64 -19.63
CA ALA A 536 19.27 -21.72 -18.83
C ALA A 536 20.38 -22.14 -17.86
N SER A 537 20.17 -21.95 -16.56
CA SER A 537 20.98 -22.64 -15.57
C SER A 537 20.73 -24.13 -15.78
N ASP A 538 21.81 -24.87 -16.03
CA ASP A 538 21.77 -26.31 -16.24
C ASP A 538 20.91 -26.98 -15.14
N PRO A 539 19.85 -27.72 -15.49
CA PRO A 539 18.98 -28.39 -14.50
C PRO A 539 19.74 -29.36 -13.58
N SER A 540 20.94 -29.76 -13.97
CA SER A 540 21.84 -30.65 -13.23
C SER A 540 22.54 -30.00 -12.03
N GLN A 541 22.53 -28.66 -11.89
CA GLN A 541 23.10 -27.99 -10.71
C GLN A 541 22.09 -27.72 -9.57
N GLU A 542 20.80 -28.05 -9.75
CA GLU A 542 19.80 -27.93 -8.68
C GLU A 542 19.65 -29.21 -7.82
N TYR A 543 20.43 -30.27 -8.10
CA TYR A 543 20.29 -31.59 -7.46
C TYR A 543 21.33 -31.94 -6.38
N THR A 544 22.28 -31.05 -6.06
CA THR A 544 23.32 -31.29 -5.03
C THR A 544 23.33 -30.26 -3.90
N SER A 545 22.16 -29.73 -3.54
CA SER A 545 21.99 -29.05 -2.25
C SER A 545 20.86 -29.70 -1.44
N GLY A 546 20.98 -31.01 -1.25
CA GLY A 546 20.38 -31.73 -0.13
C GLY A 546 21.51 -32.04 0.86
N ASP A 547 21.31 -31.67 2.11
CA ASP A 547 22.03 -32.14 3.29
C ASP A 547 23.55 -31.94 3.32
N THR A 548 23.98 -30.80 3.87
CA THR A 548 25.07 -30.71 4.86
C THR A 548 25.13 -29.27 5.37
N ALA A 549 24.40 -29.02 6.45
CA ALA A 549 24.83 -28.01 7.41
C ALA A 549 26.10 -28.51 8.10
N ASP A 550 26.95 -27.57 8.51
CA ASP A 550 28.13 -27.74 9.36
C ASP A 550 29.41 -28.26 8.69
N THR A 551 30.27 -27.32 8.28
CA THR A 551 31.59 -27.11 8.92
C THR A 551 32.29 -25.91 8.28
N GLY A 552 32.82 -25.02 9.11
CA GLY A 552 33.53 -23.82 8.66
C GLY A 552 34.90 -24.14 8.06
N LEU A 553 35.31 -23.33 7.08
CA LEU A 553 36.60 -22.63 7.06
C LEU A 553 36.64 -21.76 5.79
N GLN A 554 36.62 -20.43 5.96
CA GLN A 554 37.07 -19.52 4.92
C GLN A 554 38.60 -19.50 4.96
N ILE A 555 39.25 -20.01 3.92
CA ILE A 555 40.62 -19.62 3.57
C ILE A 555 40.59 -19.05 2.17
N ALA A 556 41.04 -17.81 2.08
CA ALA A 556 41.28 -17.06 0.86
C ALA A 556 42.36 -17.71 0.00
N ALA A 557 42.18 -17.74 -1.33
CA ALA A 557 43.30 -17.80 -2.25
C ALA A 557 42.98 -17.06 -3.56
N LYS A 558 43.93 -16.20 -3.93
CA LYS A 558 44.03 -15.32 -5.08
C LYS A 558 43.92 -16.06 -6.43
N SER A 559 43.34 -15.39 -7.42
CA SER A 559 43.57 -15.62 -8.84
C SER A 559 45.03 -15.34 -9.23
N PRO A 560 45.55 -15.99 -10.28
CA PRO A 560 45.98 -15.17 -11.42
C PRO A 560 45.65 -15.76 -12.81
N SER A 561 45.43 -14.81 -13.73
CA SER A 561 45.77 -14.77 -15.17
C SER A 561 45.34 -15.89 -16.15
N ASN A 562 44.52 -15.44 -17.11
CA ASN A 562 44.35 -15.85 -18.52
C ASN A 562 45.42 -16.75 -19.14
N GLU A 563 44.99 -17.77 -19.87
CA GLU A 563 45.42 -18.01 -21.26
C GLU A 563 44.40 -18.88 -22.03
N HIS A 564 44.23 -18.55 -23.31
CA HIS A 564 43.31 -19.14 -24.29
C HIS A 564 43.71 -20.56 -24.71
N VAL A 565 42.80 -21.53 -24.66
CA VAL A 565 42.87 -22.77 -25.47
C VAL A 565 41.47 -23.17 -25.94
N ILE A 566 41.34 -23.34 -27.26
CA ILE A 566 40.17 -23.87 -27.99
C ILE A 566 40.20 -25.41 -27.90
N PRO A 567 39.06 -26.11 -27.82
CA PRO A 567 39.02 -27.45 -28.42
C PRO A 567 37.84 -27.65 -29.38
N GLU A 568 38.18 -28.29 -30.51
CA GLU A 568 37.30 -28.85 -31.54
C GLU A 568 36.47 -30.06 -31.04
N PRO A 569 35.40 -30.43 -31.77
CA PRO A 569 34.35 -31.34 -31.30
C PRO A 569 34.63 -32.78 -31.70
N LEU A 570 34.23 -33.80 -30.92
CA LEU A 570 33.97 -35.15 -31.46
C LEU A 570 33.13 -36.05 -30.53
N HIS A 571 32.19 -36.71 -31.21
CA HIS A 571 31.51 -37.99 -30.99
C HIS A 571 30.54 -38.25 -29.82
N LYS A 572 29.29 -38.50 -30.24
CA LYS A 572 28.31 -39.38 -29.61
C LYS A 572 28.87 -40.80 -29.47
N THR A 573 28.75 -41.36 -28.28
CA THR A 573 28.80 -42.81 -28.03
C THR A 573 27.63 -43.17 -27.14
N GLU A 574 26.71 -43.97 -27.69
CA GLU A 574 25.70 -44.71 -26.93
C GLU A 574 26.42 -45.72 -26.04
N THR A 575 26.05 -45.81 -24.77
CA THR A 575 26.46 -46.91 -23.88
C THR A 575 25.23 -47.66 -23.41
N GLU A 576 25.16 -48.91 -23.87
CA GLU A 576 24.23 -49.95 -23.48
C GLU A 576 24.28 -50.22 -21.96
N VAL A 577 23.09 -50.47 -21.41
CA VAL A 577 22.86 -50.84 -20.01
C VAL A 577 23.23 -52.31 -19.81
N PHE A 578 24.27 -52.57 -19.01
CA PHE A 578 24.54 -53.91 -18.47
C PHE A 578 24.02 -54.01 -17.03
N ILE A 579 22.96 -54.80 -16.85
CA ILE A 579 22.41 -55.20 -15.55
C ILE A 579 23.27 -56.35 -15.02
N ARG A 580 23.91 -56.19 -13.85
CA ARG A 580 24.44 -57.31 -13.05
C ARG A 580 23.48 -57.63 -11.90
N PRO A 581 23.24 -58.91 -11.58
CA PRO A 581 22.30 -59.33 -10.54
C PRO A 581 22.87 -59.09 -9.14
N LEU A 582 21.96 -58.83 -8.19
CA LEU A 582 22.23 -58.60 -6.77
C LEU A 582 22.96 -59.78 -6.12
N ASP A 583 23.97 -59.47 -5.30
CA ASP A 583 24.51 -60.40 -4.34
C ASP A 583 23.94 -60.09 -2.95
N ASN A 584 23.36 -61.10 -2.32
CA ASN A 584 22.73 -61.06 -1.01
C ASN A 584 23.80 -61.29 0.06
N SER A 585 24.39 -60.22 0.56
CA SER A 585 24.95 -60.18 1.92
C SER A 585 25.06 -58.73 2.37
N ASP A 586 24.84 -58.50 3.66
CA ASP A 586 24.92 -57.22 4.36
C ASP A 586 23.67 -56.31 4.30
N MET A 587 22.52 -56.90 4.66
CA MET A 587 21.58 -56.19 5.53
C MET A 587 22.15 -56.15 6.96
N ALA A 588 22.74 -55.02 7.37
CA ALA A 588 22.72 -54.53 8.76
C ALA A 588 23.46 -53.19 8.89
N LYS A 589 22.75 -52.18 9.45
CA LYS A 589 23.22 -50.85 9.92
C LYS A 589 23.52 -49.87 8.77
N VAL A 590 22.93 -48.68 8.63
CA VAL A 590 22.30 -47.70 9.54
C VAL A 590 21.10 -47.09 8.83
#